data_AF-B5YB09-F1
#
_entry.id   AF-B5YB09-F1
#
_cell.length_a   1.000
_cell.length_b   1.000
_cell.length_c   1.000
_cell.angle_alpha   90.00
_cell.angle_beta   90.00
_cell.angle_gamma   90.00
#
_symmetry.space_group_name_H-M   'P 1'
#
loop_
_entity.id
_entity.type
_entity.pdbx_description
1 polymer ?
#
loop_
_entity_poly.entity_id
_entity_poly.type
_entity_poly.pdbx_seq_one_letter_code
_entity_poly.pdbx_strand_id
1 'polypeptide(L)'
;MRKEILVVFMVLLLIVSGCAPKTNVTQAQVTILTPVNGSSVPGSGLVDIIAEVNSSVSVSRVRFYVDGEFLAEKTVTPYKATWDTSYYKHGTAHTIKVEALDGSGKVIGSSSIVCYINVEWTILMYLDGHNDLENYIQQDISYISSFSRTDGVNIVILAGPKRYVAESYLYYFHNGKLDILESGLYNFGNSNLLYYFLKYSVSNFPAKRYLVVLENHGSGWRAPAREDRDICFDEISGDSLTIPELREGLSYFTDIGKKIDLLYFDACVMGNLEVAYELKDVANYLVFSEANVIGQTRWDQIMSYILSNPSTTPESLGRKIIDIYYSNYSIKPITMSLIDLSKISAILGELYYFSSYLMNTLPDSASAIMNIRLNTLSFEPYGGSNKEYIDINDFAYKIINNSNYNELTNSAYNLVNYVSSAVLYHRYSGFNYTCGLSIWFPATVEDFLKGYNKYKELKFYNNSGGFSWYSFIVNELYYYFQVSLPGF
;
A
#
# COMPACT_ATOMS: atom_id res chain seq x y z
N MET A 1 -48.26 65.55 -12.66
CA MET A 1 -46.95 65.94 -13.24
C MET A 1 -46.23 66.85 -12.27
N ARG A 2 -45.02 66.44 -11.84
CA ARG A 2 -43.92 67.23 -11.25
C ARG A 2 -44.26 68.53 -10.49
N LYS A 3 -43.79 68.63 -9.24
CA LYS A 3 -42.61 69.44 -8.91
C LYS A 3 -42.17 69.26 -7.45
N GLU A 4 -40.86 69.22 -7.32
CA GLU A 4 -40.02 69.06 -6.13
C GLU A 4 -40.20 70.22 -5.15
N ILE A 5 -40.14 69.92 -3.85
CA ILE A 5 -39.75 70.89 -2.82
C ILE A 5 -38.64 70.24 -2.00
N LEU A 6 -37.42 70.71 -2.27
CA LEU A 6 -36.21 70.42 -1.53
C LEU A 6 -36.28 71.19 -0.20
N VAL A 7 -36.53 70.50 0.92
CA VAL A 7 -36.44 71.11 2.26
C VAL A 7 -35.03 70.89 2.78
N VAL A 8 -34.25 71.97 2.79
CA VAL A 8 -32.92 72.04 3.41
C VAL A 8 -33.11 72.12 4.92
N PHE A 9 -32.79 71.04 5.65
CA PHE A 9 -32.64 71.09 7.10
C PHE A 9 -31.19 71.44 7.45
N MET A 10 -31.02 72.68 7.91
CA MET A 10 -29.80 73.20 8.50
C MET A 10 -29.62 72.58 9.90
N VAL A 11 -28.71 71.61 10.03
CA VAL A 11 -28.37 71.00 11.31
C VAL A 11 -27.45 71.95 12.07
N LEU A 12 -27.94 72.45 13.21
CA LEU A 12 -27.21 73.26 14.17
C LEU A 12 -26.08 72.42 14.80
N LEU A 13 -24.84 72.82 14.59
CA LEU A 13 -23.65 72.17 15.17
C LEU A 13 -23.54 72.56 16.65
N LEU A 14 -24.09 71.72 17.55
CA LEU A 14 -23.82 71.78 18.98
C LEU A 14 -22.48 71.08 19.25
N ILE A 15 -21.42 71.85 19.48
CA ILE A 15 -20.14 71.35 20.00
C ILE A 15 -20.36 71.00 21.47
N VAL A 16 -20.76 69.76 21.73
CA VAL A 16 -20.64 69.17 23.08
C VAL A 16 -19.21 68.64 23.16
N SER A 17 -18.35 69.31 23.93
CA SER A 17 -17.06 68.73 24.31
C SER A 17 -17.28 67.59 25.31
N GLY A 18 -17.77 66.46 24.78
CA GLY A 18 -17.72 65.20 25.49
C GLY A 18 -16.27 64.76 25.55
N CYS A 19 -15.67 64.79 26.74
CA CYS A 19 -14.46 64.05 27.01
C CYS A 19 -14.79 62.56 26.78
N ALA A 20 -14.44 62.03 25.60
CA ALA A 20 -14.49 60.60 25.37
C ALA A 20 -13.55 59.97 26.42
N PRO A 21 -14.01 59.03 27.27
CA PRO A 21 -13.09 58.32 28.12
C PRO A 21 -12.09 57.62 27.19
N LYS A 22 -10.80 57.99 27.27
CA LYS A 22 -9.73 57.14 26.76
C LYS A 22 -9.81 55.84 27.57
N THR A 23 -10.59 54.88 27.09
CA THR A 23 -10.38 53.49 27.46
C THR A 23 -9.03 53.12 26.86
N ASN A 24 -7.95 53.34 27.62
CA ASN A 24 -6.69 52.65 27.40
C ASN A 24 -6.98 51.18 27.65
N VAL A 25 -7.48 50.48 26.63
CA VAL A 25 -7.50 49.03 26.63
C VAL A 25 -6.03 48.65 26.49
N THR A 26 -5.38 48.39 27.62
CA THR A 26 -4.05 47.80 27.71
C THR A 26 -4.12 46.39 27.12
N GLN A 27 -4.06 46.29 25.79
CA GLN A 27 -4.17 45.04 25.07
C GLN A 27 -2.80 44.65 24.51
N ALA A 28 -2.35 43.44 24.85
CA ALA A 28 -1.23 42.80 24.19
C ALA A 28 -1.65 42.32 22.80
N GLN A 29 -0.81 42.55 21.80
CA GLN A 29 -0.96 41.95 20.47
C GLN A 29 -0.36 40.56 20.50
N VAL A 30 -1.19 39.54 20.32
CA VAL A 30 -0.76 38.14 20.20
C VAL A 30 -0.78 37.74 18.73
N THR A 31 0.31 37.17 18.24
CA THR A 31 0.44 36.65 16.87
C THR A 31 0.87 35.19 16.94
N ILE A 32 0.10 34.29 16.33
CA ILE A 32 0.50 32.89 16.15
C ILE A 32 1.36 32.83 14.89
N LEU A 33 2.63 32.45 15.03
CA LEU A 33 3.58 32.36 13.93
C LEU A 33 3.49 31.02 13.19
N THR A 34 3.30 29.94 13.94
CA THR A 34 3.06 28.60 13.40
C THR A 34 2.07 27.87 14.30
N PRO A 35 1.15 27.08 13.73
CA PRO A 35 0.78 27.04 12.31
C PRO A 35 0.16 28.36 11.83
N VAL A 36 0.24 28.65 10.52
CA VAL A 36 -0.40 29.84 9.94
C VAL A 36 -1.88 29.57 9.64
N ASN A 37 -2.72 30.60 9.65
CA ASN A 37 -4.15 30.43 9.41
C ASN A 37 -4.42 29.82 8.02
N GLY A 38 -5.23 28.76 7.99
CA GLY A 38 -5.57 27.98 6.81
C GLY A 38 -4.54 26.93 6.41
N SER A 39 -3.41 26.77 7.12
CA SER A 39 -2.36 25.84 6.73
C SER A 39 -2.73 24.37 6.96
N SER A 40 -2.05 23.48 6.24
CA SER A 40 -1.99 22.06 6.59
C SER A 40 -0.87 21.80 7.59
N VAL A 41 -1.12 20.96 8.59
CA VAL A 41 -0.12 20.46 9.55
C VAL A 41 -0.03 18.94 9.42
N PRO A 42 1.14 18.33 9.66
CA PRO A 42 1.24 16.87 9.63
C PRO A 42 0.34 16.25 10.72
N GLY A 43 -0.43 15.22 10.35
CA GLY A 43 -1.00 14.25 11.30
C GLY A 43 0.04 13.21 11.70
N SER A 44 -0.26 12.30 12.65
CA SER A 44 0.71 11.29 13.10
C SER A 44 2.04 11.90 13.60
N GLY A 45 2.01 13.13 14.13
CA GLY A 45 3.19 13.97 14.26
C GLY A 45 3.17 14.88 15.48
N LEU A 46 4.31 15.54 15.75
CA LEU A 46 4.41 16.60 16.74
C LEU A 46 4.51 17.96 16.05
N VAL A 47 3.55 18.83 16.32
CA VAL A 47 3.43 20.16 15.71
C VAL A 47 3.75 21.22 16.74
N ASP A 48 4.74 22.06 16.44
CA ASP A 48 5.07 23.20 17.28
C ASP A 48 4.14 24.38 17.00
N ILE A 49 3.50 24.87 18.07
CA ILE A 49 2.72 26.10 18.09
C ILE A 49 3.59 27.20 18.70
N ILE A 50 3.93 28.21 17.90
CA ILE A 50 4.80 29.32 18.34
C ILE A 50 4.00 30.62 18.26
N ALA A 51 4.06 31.40 19.34
CA ALA A 51 3.41 32.70 19.40
C ALA A 51 4.38 33.81 19.82
N GLU A 52 4.16 34.99 19.25
CA GLU A 52 4.75 36.24 19.68
C GLU A 52 3.71 37.07 20.41
N VAL A 53 4.14 37.73 21.48
CA VAL A 53 3.31 38.65 22.25
C VAL A 53 4.03 39.98 22.36
N ASN A 54 3.51 41.00 21.67
CA ASN A 54 3.97 42.37 21.79
C ASN A 54 3.02 43.13 22.73
N SER A 55 3.54 43.64 23.83
CA SER A 55 2.72 44.23 24.89
C SER A 55 3.43 45.41 25.53
N SER A 56 2.70 46.50 25.75
CA SER A 56 3.13 47.63 26.59
C SER A 56 2.90 47.39 28.08
N VAL A 57 2.29 46.26 28.46
CA VAL A 57 2.07 45.81 29.84
C VAL A 57 2.75 44.47 30.10
N SER A 58 3.08 44.20 31.38
CA SER A 58 3.75 42.96 31.77
C SER A 58 2.88 41.74 31.44
N VAL A 59 3.45 40.83 30.64
CA VAL A 59 2.87 39.52 30.35
C VAL A 59 3.43 38.54 31.37
N SER A 60 2.56 37.96 32.20
CA SER A 60 2.96 36.97 33.20
C SER A 60 3.08 35.58 32.59
N ARG A 61 2.22 35.23 31.64
CA ARG A 61 2.14 33.91 31.02
C ARG A 61 1.32 33.91 29.74
N VAL A 62 1.54 32.90 28.91
CA VAL A 62 0.83 32.64 27.65
C VAL A 62 0.25 31.22 27.67
N ARG A 63 -1.04 31.10 27.38
CA ARG A 63 -1.77 29.82 27.32
C ARG A 63 -2.09 29.44 25.90
N PHE A 64 -1.97 28.15 25.61
CA PHE A 64 -2.23 27.55 24.30
C PHE A 64 -3.39 26.57 24.43
N TYR A 65 -4.26 26.58 23.42
CA TYR A 65 -5.44 25.73 23.33
C TYR A 65 -5.58 25.16 21.93
N VAL A 66 -6.10 23.94 21.84
CA VAL A 66 -6.52 23.30 20.59
C VAL A 66 -7.97 22.87 20.76
N ASP A 67 -8.85 23.33 19.86
CA ASP A 67 -10.30 23.08 19.89
C ASP A 67 -10.98 23.43 21.22
N GLY A 68 -10.44 24.42 21.92
CA GLY A 68 -10.92 24.86 23.23
C GLY A 68 -10.31 24.13 24.42
N GLU A 69 -9.64 22.99 24.20
CA GLU A 69 -8.94 22.24 25.24
C GLU A 69 -7.58 22.87 25.57
N PHE A 70 -7.25 22.95 26.86
CA PHE A 70 -5.98 23.50 27.32
C PHE A 70 -4.81 22.57 26.94
N LEU A 71 -3.85 23.10 26.20
CA LEU A 71 -2.65 22.36 25.78
C LEU A 71 -1.47 22.63 26.71
N ALA A 72 -1.13 23.90 26.91
CA ALA A 72 0.07 24.28 27.67
C ALA A 72 0.04 25.74 28.14
N GLU A 73 0.87 26.05 29.14
CA GLU A 73 1.18 27.40 29.60
C GLU A 73 2.69 27.64 29.55
N LYS A 74 3.10 28.84 29.10
CA LYS A 74 4.51 29.26 29.00
C LYS A 74 4.73 30.63 29.62
N THR A 75 5.84 30.80 30.31
CA THR A 75 6.19 32.03 31.05
C THR A 75 7.43 32.73 30.49
N VAL A 76 8.11 32.12 29.51
CA VAL A 76 9.33 32.63 28.90
C VAL A 76 9.24 32.60 27.38
N THR A 77 9.89 33.58 26.74
CA THR A 77 10.02 33.65 25.28
C THR A 77 11.20 32.77 24.80
N PRO A 78 11.11 32.09 23.64
CA PRO A 78 9.95 32.02 22.74
C PRO A 78 8.79 31.25 23.36
N TYR A 79 7.56 31.78 23.24
CA TYR A 79 6.37 31.07 23.70
C TYR A 79 6.03 29.96 22.71
N LYS A 80 6.39 28.74 23.08
CA LYS A 80 6.26 27.55 22.24
C LYS A 80 5.51 26.45 22.99
N ALA A 81 4.46 25.90 22.39
CA ALA A 81 3.82 24.66 22.84
C ALA A 81 3.98 23.58 21.76
N THR A 82 3.90 22.31 22.14
CA THR A 82 3.95 21.18 21.21
C THR A 82 2.61 20.47 21.28
N TRP A 83 1.98 20.28 20.12
CA TRP A 83 0.70 19.62 19.93
C TRP A 83 0.92 18.27 19.27
N ASP A 84 0.44 17.20 19.91
CA ASP A 84 0.43 15.85 19.35
C ASP A 84 -0.79 15.67 18.44
N THR A 85 -0.54 15.46 17.14
CA THR A 85 -1.57 15.29 16.11
C THR A 85 -1.87 13.82 15.79
N SER A 86 -1.32 12.86 16.55
CA SER A 86 -1.36 11.43 16.18
C SER A 86 -2.73 10.81 16.03
N TYR A 87 -3.72 11.31 16.75
CA TYR A 87 -5.06 10.73 16.77
C TYR A 87 -6.07 11.53 15.95
N TYR A 88 -5.62 12.60 15.29
CA TYR A 88 -6.48 13.44 14.49
C TYR A 88 -6.56 12.92 13.05
N LYS A 89 -7.76 12.96 12.48
CA LYS A 89 -8.05 12.37 11.17
C LYS A 89 -7.61 13.29 10.04
N HIS A 90 -7.12 12.72 8.94
CA HIS A 90 -6.80 13.51 7.76
C HIS A 90 -8.01 14.35 7.29
N GLY A 91 -7.75 15.62 6.96
CA GLY A 91 -8.71 16.57 6.41
C GLY A 91 -9.55 17.30 7.45
N THR A 92 -9.44 16.96 8.75
CA THR A 92 -10.19 17.67 9.80
C THR A 92 -9.58 19.03 10.11
N ALA A 93 -10.44 20.00 10.41
CA ALA A 93 -10.06 21.36 10.79
C ALA A 93 -9.93 21.48 12.31
N HIS A 94 -8.93 22.21 12.78
CA HIS A 94 -8.63 22.43 14.20
C HIS A 94 -8.35 23.90 14.48
N THR A 95 -8.93 24.40 15.57
CA THR A 95 -8.76 25.79 16.00
C THR A 95 -7.67 25.87 17.06
N ILE A 96 -6.58 26.59 16.77
CA ILE A 96 -5.54 26.90 17.73
C ILE A 96 -5.81 28.30 18.29
N LYS A 97 -5.86 28.40 19.62
CA LYS A 97 -6.03 29.68 20.32
C LYS A 97 -4.87 29.92 21.28
N VAL A 98 -4.38 31.16 21.30
CA VAL A 98 -3.33 31.60 22.23
C VAL A 98 -3.81 32.83 22.99
N GLU A 99 -3.62 32.82 24.31
CA GLU A 99 -4.01 33.91 25.21
C GLU A 99 -2.79 34.40 26.02
N ALA A 100 -2.57 35.71 26.08
CA ALA A 100 -1.60 36.33 26.96
C ALA A 100 -2.30 36.87 28.22
N LEU A 101 -1.74 36.60 29.40
CA LEU A 101 -2.32 36.96 30.69
C LEU A 101 -1.35 37.80 31.52
N ASP A 102 -1.89 38.74 32.29
CA ASP A 102 -1.12 39.52 33.26
C ASP A 102 -0.95 38.80 34.62
N GLY A 103 -0.28 39.44 35.57
CA GLY A 103 -0.01 38.88 36.91
C GLY A 103 -1.27 38.66 37.77
N SER A 104 -2.40 39.26 37.43
CA SER A 104 -3.70 39.03 38.09
C SER A 104 -4.47 37.85 37.49
N GLY A 105 -3.96 37.28 36.38
CA GLY A 105 -4.65 36.23 35.62
C GLY A 105 -5.69 36.75 34.65
N LYS A 106 -5.73 38.06 34.37
CA LYS A 106 -6.62 38.63 33.36
C LYS A 106 -6.03 38.41 31.97
N VAL A 107 -6.86 37.97 31.02
CA VAL A 107 -6.48 37.92 29.60
C VAL A 107 -6.33 39.35 29.08
N ILE A 108 -5.11 39.67 28.64
CA ILE A 108 -4.72 40.98 28.10
C ILE A 108 -4.53 40.94 26.58
N GLY A 109 -4.53 39.76 25.95
CA GLY A 109 -4.46 39.63 24.49
C GLY A 109 -4.78 38.21 24.06
N SER A 110 -5.29 38.02 22.85
CA SER A 110 -5.60 36.69 22.31
C SER A 110 -5.53 36.66 20.79
N SER A 111 -5.23 35.50 20.24
CA SER A 111 -5.29 35.22 18.80
C SER A 111 -5.81 33.81 18.55
N SER A 112 -6.39 33.58 17.38
CA SER A 112 -6.85 32.26 16.96
C SER A 112 -6.65 32.06 15.47
N ILE A 113 -6.27 30.84 15.10
CA ILE A 113 -6.13 30.39 13.72
C ILE A 113 -6.80 29.04 13.55
N VAL A 114 -7.16 28.69 12.31
CA VAL A 114 -7.63 27.36 11.94
C VAL A 114 -6.57 26.69 11.07
N CYS A 115 -6.28 25.42 11.30
CA CYS A 115 -5.41 24.61 10.45
C CYS A 115 -6.05 23.25 10.16
N TYR A 116 -5.49 22.49 9.22
CA TYR A 116 -6.04 21.21 8.77
C TYR A 116 -5.02 20.07 8.91
N ILE A 117 -5.46 18.90 9.33
CA ILE A 117 -4.58 17.72 9.45
C ILE A 117 -4.30 17.11 8.09
N ASN A 118 -3.02 16.89 7.78
CA ASN A 118 -2.58 16.23 6.57
C ASN A 118 -1.83 14.94 6.90
N VAL A 119 -2.39 13.81 6.47
CA VAL A 119 -1.71 12.52 6.47
C VAL A 119 -1.57 12.09 5.01
N GLU A 120 -0.33 12.02 4.53
CA GLU A 120 -0.03 11.63 3.16
C GLU A 120 -0.20 10.13 2.96
N TRP A 121 0.27 9.33 3.93
CA TRP A 121 0.27 7.87 3.84
C TRP A 121 -0.30 7.21 5.09
N THR A 122 -1.04 6.13 4.88
CA THR A 122 -1.23 5.10 5.91
C THR A 122 -0.62 3.79 5.41
N ILE A 123 0.33 3.26 6.17
CA ILE A 123 0.96 1.97 5.93
C ILE A 123 0.19 0.94 6.77
N LEU A 124 -0.36 -0.07 6.10
CA LEU A 124 -1.16 -1.13 6.67
C LEU A 124 -0.37 -2.44 6.52
N MET A 125 0.11 -2.99 7.62
CA MET A 125 0.97 -4.16 7.63
C MET A 125 0.24 -5.35 8.23
N TYR A 126 0.05 -6.40 7.44
CA TYR A 126 -0.56 -7.66 7.83
C TYR A 126 0.54 -8.72 7.92
N LEU A 127 1.01 -8.94 9.15
CA LEU A 127 2.27 -9.62 9.44
C LEU A 127 2.01 -10.93 10.17
N ASP A 128 2.08 -12.04 9.45
CA ASP A 128 1.87 -13.34 10.07
C ASP A 128 3.21 -14.02 10.40
N GLY A 129 3.53 -14.05 11.69
CA GLY A 129 4.68 -14.75 12.25
C GLY A 129 4.30 -15.99 13.04
N HIS A 130 3.07 -16.52 12.90
CA HIS A 130 2.65 -17.81 13.45
C HIS A 130 3.28 -18.99 12.69
N ASN A 131 4.55 -18.86 12.29
CA ASN A 131 5.34 -19.84 11.54
C ASN A 131 6.85 -19.55 11.71
N ASP A 132 7.70 -20.17 10.90
CA ASP A 132 9.16 -20.00 10.96
C ASP A 132 9.68 -18.60 10.58
N LEU A 133 8.80 -17.66 10.20
CA LEU A 133 9.13 -16.26 9.92
C LEU A 133 9.05 -15.35 11.16
N GLU A 134 8.72 -15.86 12.35
CA GLU A 134 8.51 -15.07 13.58
C GLU A 134 9.63 -14.05 13.89
N ASN A 135 10.89 -14.42 13.61
CA ASN A 135 12.04 -13.55 13.89
C ASN A 135 12.11 -12.36 12.92
N TYR A 136 11.69 -12.55 11.67
CA TYR A 136 11.63 -11.48 10.66
C TYR A 136 10.52 -10.49 11.02
N ILE A 137 9.33 -11.00 11.37
CA ILE A 137 8.19 -10.19 11.79
C ILE A 137 8.52 -9.34 13.03
N GLN A 138 9.12 -9.93 14.06
CA GLN A 138 9.54 -9.19 15.25
C GLN A 138 10.61 -8.13 14.93
N GLN A 139 11.50 -8.43 14.01
CA GLN A 139 12.53 -7.49 13.59
C GLN A 139 11.95 -6.32 12.80
N ASP A 140 10.96 -6.56 11.95
CA ASP A 140 10.32 -5.51 11.17
C ASP A 140 9.51 -4.56 12.05
N ILE A 141 8.81 -5.09 13.06
CA ILE A 141 8.22 -4.28 14.14
C ILE A 141 9.31 -3.49 14.89
N SER A 142 10.47 -4.09 15.16
CA SER A 142 11.59 -3.40 15.83
C SER A 142 12.20 -2.29 14.96
N TYR A 143 12.31 -2.49 13.64
CA TYR A 143 12.81 -1.45 12.73
C TYR A 143 11.89 -0.24 12.74
N ILE A 144 10.59 -0.47 12.63
CA ILE A 144 9.58 0.61 12.67
C ILE A 144 9.61 1.31 14.03
N SER A 145 9.66 0.55 15.12
CA SER A 145 9.64 1.10 16.48
C SER A 145 10.90 1.87 16.87
N SER A 146 11.95 1.85 16.04
CA SER A 146 13.19 2.59 16.28
C SER A 146 13.11 4.09 15.93
N PHE A 147 12.06 4.51 15.20
CA PHE A 147 11.87 5.90 14.80
C PHE A 147 11.25 6.72 15.92
N SER A 148 11.58 8.01 16.02
CA SER A 148 11.00 8.90 17.05
C SER A 148 9.85 9.77 16.54
N ARG A 149 9.61 9.80 15.23
CA ARG A 149 8.62 10.66 14.56
C ARG A 149 7.99 9.94 13.38
N THR A 150 6.74 10.26 13.10
CA THR A 150 5.93 9.66 12.04
C THR A 150 5.15 10.71 11.24
N ASP A 151 5.68 11.95 11.16
CA ASP A 151 4.92 13.10 10.64
C ASP A 151 4.34 12.86 9.25
N GLY A 152 3.01 12.93 9.15
CA GLY A 152 2.26 12.73 7.92
C GLY A 152 2.11 11.28 7.48
N VAL A 153 2.52 10.30 8.29
CA VAL A 153 2.45 8.87 7.98
C VAL A 153 1.85 8.10 9.16
N ASN A 154 0.70 7.45 8.98
CA ASN A 154 0.19 6.47 9.95
C ASN A 154 0.82 5.10 9.67
N ILE A 155 1.10 4.33 10.72
CA ILE A 155 1.57 2.95 10.60
C ILE A 155 0.70 2.06 11.49
N VAL A 156 -0.10 1.21 10.86
CA VAL A 156 -1.01 0.29 11.56
C VAL A 156 -0.59 -1.13 11.21
N ILE A 157 -0.37 -1.95 12.23
CA ILE A 157 0.22 -3.28 12.08
C ILE A 157 -0.72 -4.28 12.76
N LEU A 158 -1.25 -5.24 12.02
CA LEU A 158 -1.84 -6.44 12.61
C LEU A 158 -0.79 -7.54 12.54
N ALA A 159 -0.34 -8.06 13.68
CA ALA A 159 0.69 -9.08 13.71
C ALA A 159 0.39 -10.24 14.66
N GLY A 160 0.72 -11.45 14.20
CA GLY A 160 0.91 -12.64 15.02
C GLY A 160 2.41 -12.85 15.21
N PRO A 161 3.06 -12.19 16.19
CA PRO A 161 4.51 -11.99 16.15
C PRO A 161 5.35 -13.24 16.51
N LYS A 162 4.73 -14.33 16.95
CA LYS A 162 5.44 -15.48 17.56
C LYS A 162 4.84 -16.79 17.10
N ARG A 163 5.69 -17.74 16.70
CA ARG A 163 5.28 -19.02 16.11
C ARG A 163 4.40 -19.87 17.01
N TYR A 164 4.73 -19.91 18.30
CA TYR A 164 4.10 -20.79 19.28
C TYR A 164 3.22 -20.05 20.29
N VAL A 165 2.84 -18.81 19.98
CA VAL A 165 1.95 -17.99 20.82
C VAL A 165 0.82 -17.48 19.93
N ALA A 166 -0.39 -17.97 20.20
CA ALA A 166 -1.57 -17.63 19.39
C ALA A 166 -2.08 -16.19 19.59
N GLU A 167 -1.59 -15.47 20.60
CA GLU A 167 -1.98 -14.08 20.81
C GLU A 167 -1.33 -13.17 19.76
N SER A 168 -2.20 -12.44 19.09
CA SER A 168 -1.90 -11.46 18.05
C SER A 168 -2.33 -10.07 18.50
N TYR A 169 -1.78 -9.04 17.86
CA TYR A 169 -1.97 -7.67 18.28
C TYR A 169 -2.19 -6.74 17.08
N LEU A 170 -3.13 -5.81 17.26
CA LEU A 170 -3.28 -4.65 16.40
C LEU A 170 -2.53 -3.48 17.03
N TYR A 171 -1.49 -3.02 16.37
CA TYR A 171 -0.65 -1.90 16.80
C TYR A 171 -0.94 -0.64 16.00
N TYR A 172 -0.76 0.50 16.65
CA TYR A 172 -0.58 1.79 16.00
C TYR A 172 0.76 2.39 16.43
N PHE A 173 1.66 2.56 15.47
CA PHE A 173 2.94 3.21 15.70
C PHE A 173 2.87 4.68 15.28
N HIS A 174 3.14 5.56 16.23
CA HIS A 174 3.15 7.01 16.04
C HIS A 174 4.11 7.69 17.02
N ASN A 175 4.85 8.70 16.56
CA ASN A 175 5.70 9.56 17.39
C ASN A 175 6.61 8.80 18.39
N GLY A 176 7.22 7.70 17.94
CA GLY A 176 8.10 6.86 18.76
C GLY A 176 7.39 6.01 19.81
N LYS A 177 6.06 5.87 19.69
CA LYS A 177 5.22 5.06 20.57
C LYS A 177 4.52 3.99 19.76
N LEU A 178 4.67 2.74 20.21
CA LEU A 178 3.93 1.59 19.68
C LEU A 178 2.78 1.28 20.64
N ASP A 179 1.57 1.72 20.29
CA ASP A 179 0.37 1.45 21.08
C ASP A 179 -0.27 0.13 20.65
N ILE A 180 -0.68 -0.69 21.62
CA ILE A 180 -1.53 -1.85 21.38
C ILE A 180 -2.98 -1.37 21.42
N LEU A 181 -3.66 -1.42 20.27
CA LEU A 181 -5.06 -1.04 20.15
C LEU A 181 -6.00 -2.19 20.49
N GLU A 182 -5.62 -3.41 20.11
CA GLU A 182 -6.40 -4.63 20.32
C GLU A 182 -5.46 -5.83 20.43
N SER A 183 -5.85 -6.86 21.20
CA SER A 183 -5.23 -8.18 21.16
C SER A 183 -6.30 -9.26 21.02
N GLY A 184 -5.92 -10.39 20.42
CA GLY A 184 -6.86 -11.46 20.15
C GLY A 184 -6.20 -12.72 19.60
N LEU A 185 -6.99 -13.78 19.47
CA LEU A 185 -6.60 -15.01 18.80
C LEU A 185 -7.05 -14.90 17.34
N TYR A 186 -6.10 -14.61 16.45
CA TYR A 186 -6.37 -14.31 15.06
C TYR A 186 -5.81 -15.40 14.15
N ASN A 187 -6.60 -15.79 13.15
CA ASN A 187 -6.19 -16.68 12.06
C ASN A 187 -5.85 -15.80 10.85
N PHE A 188 -4.57 -15.74 10.49
CA PHE A 188 -4.11 -14.88 9.39
C PHE A 188 -4.48 -15.41 8.00
N GLY A 189 -4.84 -16.69 7.88
CA GLY A 189 -5.42 -17.31 6.68
C GLY A 189 -6.88 -16.94 6.40
N ASN A 190 -7.56 -16.25 7.33
CA ASN A 190 -8.98 -15.93 7.19
C ASN A 190 -9.21 -14.59 6.47
N SER A 191 -9.91 -14.61 5.33
CA SER A 191 -10.25 -13.41 4.55
C SER A 191 -11.03 -12.35 5.34
N ASN A 192 -11.89 -12.75 6.28
CA ASN A 192 -12.65 -11.82 7.12
C ASN A 192 -11.76 -11.03 8.08
N LEU A 193 -10.65 -11.63 8.54
CA LEU A 193 -9.70 -10.94 9.40
C LEU A 193 -8.97 -9.84 8.61
N LEU A 194 -8.48 -10.17 7.41
CA LEU A 194 -7.86 -9.18 6.52
C LEU A 194 -8.84 -8.05 6.19
N TYR A 195 -10.09 -8.38 5.86
CA TYR A 195 -11.14 -7.38 5.64
C TYR A 195 -11.37 -6.50 6.87
N TYR A 196 -11.50 -7.11 8.05
CA TYR A 196 -11.66 -6.40 9.32
C TYR A 196 -10.52 -5.43 9.58
N PHE A 197 -9.28 -5.89 9.42
CA PHE A 197 -8.08 -5.09 9.62
C PHE A 197 -8.08 -3.85 8.72
N LEU A 198 -8.34 -4.02 7.42
CA LEU A 198 -8.37 -2.89 6.47
C LEU A 198 -9.51 -1.94 6.80
N LYS A 199 -10.70 -2.47 7.11
CA LYS A 199 -11.86 -1.66 7.51
C LYS A 199 -11.59 -0.82 8.74
N TYR A 200 -11.09 -1.44 9.80
CA TYR A 200 -10.76 -0.75 11.05
C TYR A 200 -9.71 0.33 10.79
N SER A 201 -8.63 -0.02 10.10
CA SER A 201 -7.47 0.85 9.94
C SER A 201 -7.79 2.06 9.09
N VAL A 202 -8.45 1.89 7.94
CA VAL A 202 -8.84 3.01 7.06
C VAL A 202 -9.89 3.91 7.72
N SER A 203 -10.78 3.37 8.55
CA SER A 203 -11.82 4.15 9.24
C SER A 203 -11.27 5.02 10.37
N ASN A 204 -10.26 4.52 11.09
CA ASN A 204 -9.66 5.20 12.23
C ASN A 204 -8.46 6.07 11.83
N PHE A 205 -7.70 5.65 10.82
CA PHE A 205 -6.47 6.29 10.37
C PHE A 205 -6.54 6.67 8.88
N PRO A 206 -7.49 7.54 8.48
CA PRO A 206 -7.61 7.92 7.07
C PRO A 206 -6.39 8.74 6.62
N ALA A 207 -5.93 8.48 5.40
CA ALA A 207 -4.90 9.25 4.70
C ALA A 207 -5.25 9.46 3.22
N LYS A 208 -4.41 10.27 2.53
CA LYS A 208 -4.49 10.44 1.07
C LYS A 208 -4.19 9.15 0.32
N ARG A 209 -3.16 8.40 0.76
CA ARG A 209 -2.69 7.19 0.09
C ARG A 209 -2.53 6.03 1.07
N TYR A 210 -2.64 4.80 0.55
CA TYR A 210 -2.49 3.57 1.33
C TYR A 210 -1.45 2.63 0.71
N LEU A 211 -0.48 2.24 1.54
CA LEU A 211 0.39 1.09 1.28
C LEU A 211 -0.15 -0.08 2.10
N VAL A 212 -0.53 -1.17 1.43
CA VAL A 212 -0.91 -2.42 2.10
C VAL A 212 0.21 -3.42 1.90
N VAL A 213 0.68 -4.03 2.99
CA VAL A 213 1.73 -5.05 2.98
C VAL A 213 1.19 -6.33 3.57
N LEU A 214 1.40 -7.44 2.85
CA LEU A 214 1.24 -8.78 3.39
C LEU A 214 2.60 -9.43 3.41
N GLU A 215 3.05 -9.82 4.60
CA GLU A 215 4.35 -10.44 4.83
C GLU A 215 4.16 -11.83 5.42
N ASN A 216 4.58 -12.84 4.66
CA ASN A 216 4.58 -14.24 5.05
C ASN A 216 5.26 -15.10 3.96
N HIS A 217 5.13 -16.42 4.07
CA HIS A 217 5.27 -17.34 2.94
C HIS A 217 4.32 -17.00 1.80
N GLY A 218 4.75 -17.37 0.60
CA GLY A 218 3.98 -17.27 -0.63
C GLY A 218 4.32 -18.43 -1.57
N SER A 219 3.34 -18.83 -2.39
CA SER A 219 3.50 -19.90 -3.39
C SER A 219 2.95 -19.52 -4.76
N GLY A 220 2.60 -18.25 -4.96
CA GLY A 220 1.77 -17.85 -6.08
C GLY A 220 0.31 -18.23 -5.83
N TRP A 221 -0.39 -18.72 -6.85
CA TRP A 221 -1.79 -19.14 -6.70
C TRP A 221 -1.99 -20.54 -6.12
N ARG A 222 -0.92 -21.34 -5.97
CA ARG A 222 -0.97 -22.63 -5.28
C ARG A 222 0.38 -23.11 -4.74
N ALA A 223 0.35 -23.94 -3.71
CA ALA A 223 1.46 -24.82 -3.30
C ALA A 223 1.18 -26.29 -3.66
N PRO A 224 2.03 -26.95 -4.49
CA PRO A 224 1.86 -28.36 -4.84
C PRO A 224 1.95 -29.35 -3.67
N ALA A 225 2.76 -29.05 -2.65
CA ALA A 225 2.96 -29.95 -1.51
C ALA A 225 1.91 -29.77 -0.39
N ARG A 226 1.18 -28.66 -0.39
CA ARG A 226 0.17 -28.31 0.61
C ARG A 226 -0.82 -27.35 -0.05
N GLU A 227 -1.96 -27.88 -0.48
CA GLU A 227 -2.96 -27.10 -1.24
C GLU A 227 -3.52 -25.88 -0.47
N ASP A 228 -3.26 -25.82 0.83
CA ASP A 228 -3.63 -24.79 1.81
C ASP A 228 -2.45 -23.91 2.25
N ARG A 229 -1.39 -23.77 1.43
CA ARG A 229 -0.23 -22.87 1.68
C ARG A 229 0.02 -21.90 0.53
N ASP A 230 -0.95 -21.05 0.25
CA ASP A 230 -0.83 -20.00 -0.76
C ASP A 230 -0.04 -18.82 -0.20
N ILE A 231 -0.72 -17.84 0.42
CA ILE A 231 -0.09 -16.69 1.09
C ILE A 231 -0.64 -16.54 2.52
N CYS A 232 0.16 -16.00 3.44
CA CYS A 232 -0.22 -15.84 4.85
C CYS A 232 -0.56 -17.18 5.52
N PHE A 233 0.38 -18.12 5.43
CA PHE A 233 0.24 -19.43 6.05
C PHE A 233 0.50 -19.38 7.57
N ASP A 234 -0.57 -19.60 8.32
CA ASP A 234 -0.62 -19.55 9.77
C ASP A 234 -0.55 -20.99 10.32
N GLU A 235 0.57 -21.39 10.93
CA GLU A 235 0.75 -22.78 11.41
C GLU A 235 -0.10 -23.09 12.64
N ILE A 236 -0.55 -22.08 13.39
CA ILE A 236 -1.37 -22.27 14.59
C ILE A 236 -2.77 -22.72 14.20
N SER A 237 -3.35 -22.07 13.19
CA SER A 237 -4.65 -22.44 12.61
C SER A 237 -4.55 -23.55 11.55
N GLY A 238 -3.37 -23.70 10.93
CA GLY A 238 -3.13 -24.58 9.79
C GLY A 238 -3.67 -24.03 8.47
N ASP A 239 -4.05 -22.74 8.43
CA ASP A 239 -4.80 -22.09 7.36
C ASP A 239 -3.94 -21.10 6.55
N SER A 240 -4.36 -20.75 5.34
CA SER A 240 -3.76 -19.66 4.55
C SER A 240 -4.81 -19.00 3.66
N LEU A 241 -4.53 -17.80 3.19
CA LEU A 241 -5.40 -17.11 2.23
C LEU A 241 -5.20 -17.73 0.85
N THR A 242 -6.21 -18.42 0.33
CA THR A 242 -6.25 -18.70 -1.11
C THR A 242 -6.32 -17.40 -1.91
N ILE A 243 -5.94 -17.39 -3.19
CA ILE A 243 -6.03 -16.14 -3.97
C ILE A 243 -7.47 -15.58 -4.08
N PRO A 244 -8.53 -16.41 -4.23
CA PRO A 244 -9.90 -15.94 -4.12
C PRO A 244 -10.21 -15.28 -2.76
N GLU A 245 -9.77 -15.87 -1.65
CA GLU A 245 -9.96 -15.33 -0.30
C GLU A 245 -9.14 -14.07 -0.06
N LEU A 246 -7.91 -14.00 -0.58
CA LEU A 246 -7.07 -12.80 -0.57
C LEU A 246 -7.79 -11.64 -1.25
N ARG A 247 -8.36 -11.89 -2.44
CA ARG A 247 -9.15 -10.91 -3.18
C ARG A 247 -10.39 -10.45 -2.39
N GLU A 248 -11.03 -11.35 -1.66
CA GLU A 248 -12.16 -11.03 -0.76
C GLU A 248 -11.71 -10.22 0.46
N GLY A 249 -10.62 -10.60 1.11
CA GLY A 249 -10.07 -9.87 2.26
C GLY A 249 -9.64 -8.44 1.89
N LEU A 250 -9.10 -8.26 0.67
CA LEU A 250 -8.72 -6.94 0.14
C LEU A 250 -9.91 -6.12 -0.40
N SER A 251 -11.12 -6.68 -0.50
CA SER A 251 -12.26 -6.04 -1.17
C SER A 251 -12.82 -4.81 -0.44
N TYR A 252 -12.43 -4.58 0.83
CA TYR A 252 -12.87 -3.41 1.57
C TYR A 252 -12.61 -2.09 0.82
N PHE A 253 -11.47 -1.97 0.12
CA PHE A 253 -11.18 -0.76 -0.67
C PHE A 253 -12.20 -0.56 -1.78
N THR A 254 -12.59 -1.63 -2.48
CA THR A 254 -13.61 -1.55 -3.53
C THR A 254 -14.99 -1.19 -2.97
N ASP A 255 -15.33 -1.68 -1.78
CA ASP A 255 -16.61 -1.39 -1.12
C ASP A 255 -16.77 0.10 -0.81
N ILE A 256 -15.66 0.79 -0.53
CA ILE A 256 -15.64 2.25 -0.29
C ILE A 256 -15.33 3.07 -1.56
N GLY A 257 -15.38 2.44 -2.73
CA GLY A 257 -15.15 3.10 -4.03
C GLY A 257 -13.70 3.56 -4.24
N LYS A 258 -12.73 2.90 -3.60
CA LYS A 258 -11.29 3.18 -3.73
C LYS A 258 -10.53 1.95 -4.21
N LYS A 259 -9.26 2.16 -4.53
CA LYS A 259 -8.26 1.10 -4.70
C LYS A 259 -7.11 1.35 -3.74
N ILE A 260 -6.41 0.29 -3.36
CA ILE A 260 -5.13 0.38 -2.67
C ILE A 260 -4.14 1.07 -3.62
N ASP A 261 -3.44 2.10 -3.13
CA ASP A 261 -2.49 2.83 -3.98
C ASP A 261 -1.27 1.98 -4.31
N LEU A 262 -0.71 1.29 -3.31
CA LEU A 262 0.39 0.35 -3.50
C LEU A 262 0.14 -0.89 -2.65
N LEU A 263 0.04 -2.06 -3.29
CA LEU A 263 0.01 -3.36 -2.63
C LEU A 263 1.41 -3.98 -2.74
N TYR A 264 1.96 -4.46 -1.63
CA TYR A 264 3.26 -5.11 -1.58
C TYR A 264 3.13 -6.49 -0.95
N PHE A 265 3.56 -7.51 -1.70
CA PHE A 265 3.77 -8.85 -1.17
C PHE A 265 5.25 -9.02 -0.82
N ASP A 266 5.52 -9.01 0.49
CA ASP A 266 6.77 -9.56 1.02
C ASP A 266 6.60 -11.07 1.21
N ALA A 267 6.45 -11.75 0.07
CA ALA A 267 6.16 -13.17 0.01
C ALA A 267 6.72 -13.79 -1.27
N CYS A 268 7.13 -15.05 -1.18
CA CYS A 268 7.75 -15.80 -2.27
C CYS A 268 6.79 -16.02 -3.44
N VAL A 269 7.30 -15.94 -4.67
CA VAL A 269 6.66 -16.46 -5.90
C VAL A 269 5.26 -15.88 -6.20
N MET A 270 4.91 -14.73 -5.62
CA MET A 270 3.61 -14.07 -5.87
C MET A 270 3.54 -13.35 -7.22
N GLY A 271 4.67 -13.23 -7.93
CA GLY A 271 4.82 -12.56 -9.23
C GLY A 271 4.20 -13.29 -10.40
N ASN A 272 2.93 -13.67 -10.30
CA ASN A 272 2.18 -14.36 -11.36
C ASN A 272 1.15 -13.44 -12.03
N LEU A 273 0.91 -13.63 -13.32
CA LEU A 273 -0.14 -12.96 -14.07
C LEU A 273 -1.53 -13.32 -13.53
N GLU A 274 -1.71 -14.57 -13.06
CA GLU A 274 -2.93 -15.02 -12.40
C GLU A 274 -3.24 -14.15 -11.18
N VAL A 275 -2.28 -14.02 -10.26
CA VAL A 275 -2.40 -13.20 -9.04
C VAL A 275 -2.64 -11.73 -9.40
N ALA A 276 -1.90 -11.18 -10.37
CA ALA A 276 -2.09 -9.80 -10.80
C ALA A 276 -3.51 -9.56 -11.36
N TYR A 277 -4.08 -10.50 -12.10
CA TYR A 277 -5.43 -10.38 -12.65
C TYR A 277 -6.50 -10.43 -11.56
N GLU A 278 -6.33 -11.29 -10.55
CA GLU A 278 -7.24 -11.38 -9.41
C GLU A 278 -7.36 -10.07 -8.64
N LEU A 279 -6.26 -9.32 -8.59
CA LEU A 279 -6.11 -8.13 -7.76
C LEU A 279 -6.28 -6.82 -8.52
N LYS A 280 -6.47 -6.86 -9.84
CA LYS A 280 -6.51 -5.66 -10.70
C LYS A 280 -7.58 -4.64 -10.31
N ASP A 281 -8.66 -5.12 -9.68
CA ASP A 281 -9.78 -4.30 -9.26
C ASP A 281 -9.65 -3.76 -7.83
N VAL A 282 -8.73 -4.32 -7.02
CA VAL A 282 -8.55 -3.92 -5.61
C VAL A 282 -7.36 -2.97 -5.39
N ALA A 283 -6.35 -3.00 -6.27
CA ALA A 283 -5.15 -2.16 -6.17
C ALA A 283 -4.79 -1.46 -7.49
N ASN A 284 -4.04 -0.37 -7.40
CA ASN A 284 -3.50 0.37 -8.55
C ASN A 284 -2.15 -0.19 -8.99
N TYR A 285 -1.25 -0.38 -8.04
CA TYR A 285 0.09 -0.91 -8.26
C TYR A 285 0.38 -2.10 -7.35
N LEU A 286 1.16 -3.04 -7.85
CA LEU A 286 1.54 -4.25 -7.13
C LEU A 286 3.06 -4.45 -7.16
N VAL A 287 3.66 -4.66 -5.99
CA VAL A 287 5.06 -5.07 -5.85
C VAL A 287 5.12 -6.52 -5.39
N PHE A 288 5.83 -7.36 -6.14
CA PHE A 288 5.99 -8.79 -5.83
C PHE A 288 7.23 -9.40 -6.51
N SER A 289 7.51 -10.66 -6.21
CA SER A 289 8.65 -11.40 -6.76
C SER A 289 8.18 -12.64 -7.55
N GLU A 290 8.76 -12.87 -8.72
CA GLU A 290 8.58 -14.12 -9.48
C GLU A 290 9.30 -15.30 -8.80
N ALA A 291 10.42 -15.02 -8.12
CA ALA A 291 11.22 -15.99 -7.39
C ALA A 291 10.95 -15.95 -5.87
N ASN A 292 11.66 -16.82 -5.14
CA ASN A 292 11.70 -16.74 -3.68
C ASN A 292 12.25 -15.39 -3.20
N VAL A 293 11.60 -14.84 -2.18
CA VAL A 293 12.07 -13.66 -1.46
C VAL A 293 12.97 -14.11 -0.32
N ILE A 294 14.04 -13.37 -0.03
CA ILE A 294 15.01 -13.73 1.00
C ILE A 294 15.33 -12.55 1.91
N GLY A 295 15.74 -12.86 3.12
CA GLY A 295 16.19 -11.83 4.06
C GLY A 295 15.03 -11.02 4.62
N GLN A 296 15.32 -9.78 4.99
CA GLN A 296 14.42 -8.86 5.68
C GLN A 296 14.04 -7.72 4.71
N THR A 297 12.82 -7.22 4.77
CA THR A 297 12.37 -6.12 3.90
C THR A 297 13.09 -4.78 4.17
N ARG A 298 13.86 -4.67 5.27
CA ARG A 298 14.63 -3.46 5.65
C ARG A 298 13.73 -2.24 5.81
N TRP A 299 12.72 -2.39 6.66
CA TRP A 299 11.78 -1.32 7.02
C TRP A 299 12.46 -0.08 7.59
N ASP A 300 13.65 -0.20 8.18
CA ASP A 300 14.46 0.96 8.57
C ASP A 300 14.79 1.88 7.37
N GLN A 301 15.09 1.32 6.21
CA GLN A 301 15.38 2.10 5.00
C GLN A 301 14.09 2.63 4.33
N ILE A 302 13.03 1.82 4.31
CA ILE A 302 11.73 2.21 3.73
C ILE A 302 11.10 3.34 4.55
N MET A 303 11.08 3.20 5.88
CA MET A 303 10.59 4.23 6.80
C MET A 303 11.41 5.51 6.70
N SER A 304 12.74 5.41 6.67
CA SER A 304 13.60 6.58 6.46
C SER A 304 13.27 7.33 5.17
N TYR A 305 13.00 6.60 4.08
CA TYR A 305 12.63 7.21 2.81
C TYR A 305 11.28 7.89 2.86
N ILE A 306 10.22 7.20 3.32
CA ILE A 306 8.85 7.74 3.29
C ILE A 306 8.68 8.91 4.26
N LEU A 307 9.29 8.86 5.45
CA LEU A 307 9.24 9.97 6.41
C LEU A 307 10.00 11.21 5.92
N SER A 308 11.07 11.01 5.14
CA SER A 308 11.79 12.12 4.50
C SER A 308 11.10 12.65 3.23
N ASN A 309 10.18 11.86 2.65
CA ASN A 309 9.51 12.15 1.38
C ASN A 309 8.00 11.80 1.46
N PRO A 310 7.23 12.37 2.40
CA PRO A 310 5.86 11.93 2.65
C PRO A 310 4.95 12.15 1.44
N SER A 311 5.27 13.08 0.55
CA SER A 311 4.52 13.32 -0.70
C SER A 311 4.87 12.36 -1.85
N THR A 312 5.73 11.35 -1.63
CA THR A 312 6.14 10.40 -2.66
C THR A 312 4.94 9.72 -3.34
N THR A 313 5.08 9.40 -4.63
CA THR A 313 4.04 8.70 -5.39
C THR A 313 4.09 7.19 -5.11
N PRO A 314 2.99 6.45 -5.30
CA PRO A 314 2.98 4.99 -5.19
C PRO A 314 4.04 4.32 -6.07
N GLU A 315 4.21 4.79 -7.31
CA GLU A 315 5.25 4.28 -8.21
C GLU A 315 6.67 4.53 -7.66
N SER A 316 6.93 5.75 -7.17
CA SER A 316 8.26 6.11 -6.64
C SER A 316 8.59 5.31 -5.38
N LEU A 317 7.60 5.10 -4.51
CA LEU A 317 7.74 4.26 -3.32
C LEU A 317 7.98 2.79 -3.70
N GLY A 318 7.21 2.25 -4.66
CA GLY A 318 7.41 0.88 -5.16
C GLY A 318 8.79 0.65 -5.76
N ARG A 319 9.28 1.59 -6.60
CA ARG A 319 10.66 1.56 -7.12
C ARG A 319 11.70 1.56 -6.00
N LYS A 320 11.47 2.39 -4.97
CA LYS A 320 12.39 2.49 -3.83
C LYS A 320 12.44 1.21 -2.99
N ILE A 321 11.30 0.56 -2.76
CA ILE A 321 11.23 -0.75 -2.09
C ILE A 321 12.08 -1.77 -2.86
N ILE A 322 11.90 -1.85 -4.18
CA ILE A 322 12.68 -2.74 -5.05
C ILE A 322 14.19 -2.44 -5.00
N ASP A 323 14.57 -1.16 -5.01
CA ASP A 323 15.98 -0.76 -4.93
C ASP A 323 16.61 -1.12 -3.58
N ILE A 324 15.88 -0.93 -2.49
CA ILE A 324 16.31 -1.32 -1.14
C ILE A 324 16.53 -2.83 -1.11
N TYR A 325 15.54 -3.62 -1.54
CA TYR A 325 15.67 -5.08 -1.59
C TYR A 325 16.89 -5.52 -2.41
N TYR A 326 17.02 -5.02 -3.64
CA TYR A 326 18.14 -5.35 -4.51
C TYR A 326 19.50 -4.99 -3.90
N SER A 327 19.63 -3.78 -3.34
CA SER A 327 20.91 -3.31 -2.77
C SER A 327 21.38 -4.14 -1.59
N ASN A 328 20.46 -4.75 -0.84
CA ASN A 328 20.78 -5.58 0.32
C ASN A 328 21.01 -7.06 -0.03
N TYR A 329 20.40 -7.56 -1.12
CA TYR A 329 20.36 -9.01 -1.39
C TYR A 329 20.88 -9.45 -2.77
N SER A 330 21.38 -8.53 -3.60
CA SER A 330 21.85 -8.83 -4.97
C SER A 330 23.04 -9.80 -5.07
N ILE A 331 23.59 -10.29 -3.97
CA ILE A 331 24.55 -11.42 -3.98
C ILE A 331 23.88 -12.79 -4.13
N LYS A 332 22.55 -12.86 -4.14
CA LYS A 332 21.75 -14.09 -4.29
C LYS A 332 20.81 -14.00 -5.50
N PRO A 333 20.29 -15.15 -5.99
CA PRO A 333 19.20 -15.16 -6.94
C PRO A 333 17.94 -14.51 -6.33
N ILE A 334 17.55 -13.35 -6.84
CA ILE A 334 16.39 -12.59 -6.38
C ILE A 334 15.69 -11.90 -7.55
N THR A 335 14.40 -11.64 -7.40
CA THR A 335 13.61 -10.80 -8.31
C THR A 335 12.71 -9.89 -7.47
N MET A 336 12.35 -8.71 -8.00
CA MET A 336 11.21 -7.94 -7.50
C MET A 336 10.75 -6.98 -8.59
N SER A 337 9.44 -6.87 -8.76
CA SER A 337 8.79 -6.14 -9.86
C SER A 337 7.69 -5.24 -9.34
N LEU A 338 7.49 -4.10 -10.00
CA LEU A 338 6.41 -3.15 -9.81
C LEU A 338 5.51 -3.17 -11.04
N ILE A 339 4.24 -3.50 -10.84
CA ILE A 339 3.25 -3.71 -11.90
C ILE A 339 2.16 -2.64 -11.84
N ASP A 340 1.81 -2.07 -13.00
CA ASP A 340 0.58 -1.28 -13.20
C ASP A 340 -0.60 -2.21 -13.46
N LEU A 341 -1.47 -2.36 -12.46
CA LEU A 341 -2.60 -3.27 -12.53
C LEU A 341 -3.67 -2.85 -13.54
N SER A 342 -3.69 -1.57 -13.97
CA SER A 342 -4.61 -1.11 -15.01
C SER A 342 -4.34 -1.73 -16.38
N LYS A 343 -3.12 -2.25 -16.60
CA LYS A 343 -2.68 -2.85 -17.88
C LYS A 343 -3.00 -4.34 -17.99
N ILE A 344 -3.29 -5.01 -16.88
CA ILE A 344 -3.41 -6.46 -16.82
C ILE A 344 -4.53 -7.01 -17.72
N SER A 345 -5.64 -6.28 -17.86
CA SER A 345 -6.74 -6.72 -18.74
C SER A 345 -6.34 -6.77 -20.23
N ALA A 346 -5.44 -5.89 -20.67
CA ALA A 346 -4.95 -5.90 -22.05
C ALA A 346 -4.05 -7.12 -22.31
N ILE A 347 -3.25 -7.54 -21.32
CA ILE A 347 -2.44 -8.76 -21.40
C ILE A 347 -3.34 -9.98 -21.63
N LEU A 348 -4.45 -10.13 -20.88
CA LEU A 348 -5.36 -11.27 -21.08
C LEU A 348 -6.07 -11.22 -22.44
N GLY A 349 -6.37 -10.02 -22.95
CA GLY A 349 -6.89 -9.85 -24.32
C GLY A 349 -5.96 -10.45 -25.37
N GLU A 350 -4.64 -10.19 -25.25
CA GLU A 350 -3.65 -10.77 -26.17
C GLU A 350 -3.37 -12.24 -25.87
N LEU A 351 -3.40 -12.65 -24.61
CA LEU A 351 -3.20 -14.04 -24.19
C LEU A 351 -4.24 -14.97 -24.84
N TYR A 352 -5.47 -14.49 -25.05
CA TYR A 352 -6.49 -15.23 -25.81
C TYR A 352 -6.01 -15.60 -27.22
N TYR A 353 -5.50 -14.62 -27.97
CA TYR A 353 -5.03 -14.83 -29.34
C TYR A 353 -3.78 -15.70 -29.36
N PHE A 354 -2.81 -15.41 -28.50
CA PHE A 354 -1.57 -16.15 -28.40
C PHE A 354 -1.82 -17.65 -28.12
N SER A 355 -2.68 -17.95 -27.14
CA SER A 355 -3.07 -19.32 -26.79
C SER A 355 -3.81 -20.02 -27.92
N SER A 356 -4.71 -19.31 -28.61
CA SER A 356 -5.46 -19.85 -29.74
C SER A 356 -4.54 -20.20 -30.92
N TYR A 357 -3.57 -19.33 -31.22
CA TYR A 357 -2.59 -19.60 -32.28
C TYR A 357 -1.61 -20.71 -31.93
N LEU A 358 -1.23 -20.86 -30.65
CA LEU A 358 -0.47 -22.03 -30.20
C LEU A 358 -1.26 -23.33 -30.47
N MET A 359 -2.54 -23.37 -30.06
CA MET A 359 -3.39 -24.55 -30.28
C MET A 359 -3.55 -24.91 -31.76
N ASN A 360 -3.60 -23.92 -32.67
CA ASN A 360 -3.68 -24.16 -34.11
C ASN A 360 -2.43 -24.86 -34.70
N THR A 361 -1.31 -24.84 -33.98
CA THR A 361 -0.08 -25.53 -34.42
C THR A 361 0.00 -26.99 -33.93
N LEU A 362 -0.97 -27.43 -33.13
CA LEU A 362 -1.05 -28.79 -32.61
C LEU A 362 -1.81 -29.71 -33.58
N PRO A 363 -1.45 -31.00 -33.67
CA PRO A 363 -0.46 -31.72 -32.84
C PRO A 363 1.00 -31.49 -33.24
N ASP A 364 1.26 -31.00 -34.46
CA ASP A 364 2.57 -31.05 -35.10
C ASP A 364 3.69 -30.35 -34.30
N SER A 365 3.35 -29.29 -33.57
CA SER A 365 4.31 -28.49 -32.80
C SER A 365 4.43 -28.86 -31.33
N ALA A 366 3.70 -29.86 -30.82
CA ALA A 366 3.68 -30.19 -29.38
C ALA A 366 5.10 -30.45 -28.82
N SER A 367 5.90 -31.29 -29.50
CA SER A 367 7.29 -31.53 -29.08
C SER A 367 8.17 -30.28 -29.09
N ALA A 368 7.95 -29.37 -30.04
CA ALA A 368 8.70 -28.12 -30.13
C ALA A 368 8.31 -27.14 -29.03
N ILE A 369 7.01 -26.99 -28.75
CA ILE A 369 6.48 -26.11 -27.70
C ILE A 369 6.92 -26.59 -26.32
N MET A 370 6.82 -27.89 -26.03
CA MET A 370 7.30 -28.43 -24.76
C MET A 370 8.82 -28.26 -24.60
N ASN A 371 9.61 -28.46 -25.66
CA ASN A 371 11.05 -28.16 -25.62
C ASN A 371 11.32 -26.69 -25.32
N ILE A 372 10.55 -25.75 -25.90
CA ILE A 372 10.65 -24.33 -25.58
C ILE A 372 10.32 -24.10 -24.11
N ARG A 373 9.20 -24.63 -23.62
CA ARG A 373 8.77 -24.55 -22.22
C ARG A 373 9.84 -25.05 -21.24
N LEU A 374 10.51 -26.16 -21.56
CA LEU A 374 11.54 -26.74 -20.69
C LEU A 374 12.82 -25.90 -20.65
N ASN A 375 13.05 -25.07 -21.67
CA ASN A 375 14.17 -24.13 -21.74
C ASN A 375 13.79 -22.72 -21.30
N THR A 376 12.51 -22.41 -21.08
CA THR A 376 12.02 -21.13 -20.57
C THR A 376 12.42 -20.94 -19.11
N LEU A 377 12.88 -19.73 -18.75
CA LEU A 377 13.11 -19.36 -17.36
C LEU A 377 11.85 -19.64 -16.56
N SER A 378 12.01 -20.38 -15.47
CA SER A 378 10.88 -20.81 -14.68
C SER A 378 11.19 -20.72 -13.19
N PHE A 379 10.13 -20.55 -12.40
CA PHE A 379 10.14 -20.43 -10.95
C PHE A 379 9.32 -21.55 -10.33
N GLU A 380 9.70 -21.95 -9.12
CA GLU A 380 9.16 -23.12 -8.44
C GLU A 380 8.24 -22.68 -7.29
N PRO A 381 6.96 -23.10 -7.27
CA PRO A 381 6.11 -22.93 -6.09
C PRO A 381 6.63 -23.77 -4.91
N TYR A 382 6.22 -23.40 -3.69
CA TYR A 382 6.63 -24.13 -2.49
C TYR A 382 6.32 -25.63 -2.56
N GLY A 383 7.35 -26.44 -2.31
CA GLY A 383 7.23 -27.90 -2.25
C GLY A 383 6.93 -28.56 -3.61
N GLY A 384 7.11 -27.82 -4.72
CA GLY A 384 7.24 -28.41 -6.04
C GLY A 384 8.54 -29.21 -6.17
N SER A 385 8.60 -30.08 -7.18
CA SER A 385 9.84 -30.66 -7.70
C SER A 385 10.17 -30.13 -9.11
N ASN A 386 9.28 -29.30 -9.66
CA ASN A 386 9.32 -28.77 -11.01
C ASN A 386 9.04 -27.27 -10.98
N LYS A 387 9.70 -26.53 -11.87
CA LYS A 387 9.52 -25.08 -12.00
C LYS A 387 8.29 -24.78 -12.84
N GLU A 388 7.13 -24.64 -12.22
CA GLU A 388 5.84 -24.56 -12.91
C GLU A 388 5.45 -23.18 -13.45
N TYR A 389 6.04 -22.10 -12.91
CA TYR A 389 5.72 -20.74 -13.34
C TYR A 389 6.77 -20.28 -14.33
N ILE A 390 6.41 -20.19 -15.61
CA ILE A 390 7.31 -19.73 -16.66
C ILE A 390 7.31 -18.20 -16.73
N ASP A 391 8.45 -17.60 -17.02
CA ASP A 391 8.53 -16.19 -17.42
C ASP A 391 7.79 -16.01 -18.76
N ILE A 392 6.73 -15.20 -18.77
CA ILE A 392 5.80 -15.12 -19.91
C ILE A 392 6.45 -14.49 -21.15
N ASN A 393 7.32 -13.50 -20.96
CA ASN A 393 7.99 -12.84 -22.08
C ASN A 393 9.10 -13.72 -22.64
N ASP A 394 9.89 -14.40 -21.80
CA ASP A 394 10.91 -15.34 -22.27
C ASP A 394 10.27 -16.46 -23.10
N PHE A 395 9.11 -16.99 -22.68
CA PHE A 395 8.36 -17.95 -23.50
C PHE A 395 7.93 -17.35 -24.84
N ALA A 396 7.29 -16.19 -24.83
CA ALA A 396 6.83 -15.53 -26.06
C ALA A 396 8.01 -15.19 -27.01
N TYR A 397 9.13 -14.70 -26.50
CA TYR A 397 10.36 -14.47 -27.27
C TYR A 397 10.93 -15.76 -27.86
N LYS A 398 10.89 -16.88 -27.14
CA LYS A 398 11.32 -18.15 -27.70
C LYS A 398 10.38 -18.65 -28.79
N ILE A 399 9.07 -18.44 -28.66
CA ILE A 399 8.11 -18.75 -29.73
C ILE A 399 8.39 -17.91 -30.98
N ILE A 400 8.63 -16.60 -30.83
CA ILE A 400 9.01 -15.70 -31.94
C ILE A 400 10.21 -16.26 -32.73
N ASN A 401 11.23 -16.75 -32.02
CA ASN A 401 12.48 -17.19 -32.63
C ASN A 401 12.46 -18.63 -33.16
N ASN A 402 11.41 -19.41 -32.86
CA ASN A 402 11.34 -20.84 -33.20
C ASN A 402 10.08 -21.22 -34.00
N SER A 403 9.22 -20.25 -34.36
CA SER A 403 8.02 -20.47 -35.16
C SER A 403 8.08 -19.69 -36.48
N ASN A 404 7.59 -20.32 -37.55
CA ASN A 404 7.35 -19.67 -38.84
C ASN A 404 5.87 -19.29 -39.05
N TYR A 405 5.01 -19.48 -38.04
CA TYR A 405 3.60 -19.14 -38.11
C TYR A 405 3.38 -17.66 -37.79
N ASN A 406 3.15 -16.84 -38.82
CA ASN A 406 3.13 -15.38 -38.74
C ASN A 406 2.14 -14.82 -37.70
N GLU A 407 0.94 -15.38 -37.60
CA GLU A 407 -0.08 -14.93 -36.65
C GLU A 407 0.36 -15.20 -35.20
N LEU A 408 0.97 -16.36 -34.96
CA LEU A 408 1.53 -16.71 -33.67
C LEU A 408 2.71 -15.80 -33.30
N THR A 409 3.64 -15.55 -34.23
CA THR A 409 4.79 -14.68 -33.95
C THR A 409 4.37 -13.23 -33.73
N ASN A 410 3.42 -12.71 -34.50
CA ASN A 410 2.86 -11.38 -34.29
C ASN A 410 2.15 -11.25 -32.93
N SER A 411 1.34 -12.25 -32.55
CA SER A 411 0.66 -12.25 -31.25
C SER A 411 1.64 -12.37 -30.09
N ALA A 412 2.70 -13.18 -30.24
CA ALA A 412 3.79 -13.26 -29.26
C ALA A 412 4.51 -11.90 -29.09
N TYR A 413 4.75 -11.16 -30.17
CA TYR A 413 5.33 -9.81 -30.09
C TYR A 413 4.40 -8.83 -29.37
N ASN A 414 3.10 -8.88 -29.64
CA ASN A 414 2.11 -8.06 -28.93
C ASN A 414 2.08 -8.39 -27.44
N LEU A 415 2.11 -9.68 -27.09
CA LEU A 415 2.09 -10.14 -25.69
C LEU A 415 3.30 -9.58 -24.93
N VAL A 416 4.50 -9.69 -25.52
CA VAL A 416 5.72 -9.09 -24.99
C VAL A 416 5.56 -7.59 -24.73
N ASN A 417 4.98 -6.85 -25.69
CA ASN A 417 4.77 -5.40 -25.56
C ASN A 417 3.78 -5.06 -24.44
N TYR A 418 2.67 -5.81 -24.34
CA TYR A 418 1.68 -5.57 -23.29
C TYR A 418 2.25 -5.86 -21.89
N VAL A 419 2.95 -6.97 -21.71
CA VAL A 419 3.60 -7.31 -20.44
C VAL A 419 4.65 -6.26 -20.08
N SER A 420 5.51 -5.86 -21.04
CA SER A 420 6.52 -4.83 -20.82
C SER A 420 5.91 -3.46 -20.47
N SER A 421 4.70 -3.16 -20.97
CA SER A 421 3.99 -1.92 -20.62
C SER A 421 3.37 -1.95 -19.21
N ALA A 422 3.11 -3.15 -18.66
CA ALA A 422 2.58 -3.32 -17.32
C ALA A 422 3.69 -3.35 -16.26
N VAL A 423 4.88 -3.87 -16.60
CA VAL A 423 6.04 -3.92 -15.69
C VAL A 423 6.75 -2.57 -15.70
N LEU A 424 6.43 -1.70 -14.75
CA LEU A 424 6.98 -0.34 -14.66
C LEU A 424 8.44 -0.33 -14.20
N TYR A 425 8.80 -1.30 -13.36
CA TYR A 425 10.14 -1.45 -12.83
C TYR A 425 10.36 -2.89 -12.40
N HIS A 426 11.57 -3.39 -12.57
CA HIS A 426 11.98 -4.64 -11.98
C HIS A 426 13.49 -4.63 -11.73
N ARG A 427 13.94 -5.44 -10.78
CA ARG A 427 15.35 -5.75 -10.59
C ARG A 427 15.51 -7.22 -10.28
N TYR A 428 16.60 -7.79 -10.75
CA TYR A 428 16.93 -9.19 -10.51
C TYR A 428 18.43 -9.38 -10.40
N SER A 429 18.85 -10.35 -9.60
CA SER A 429 20.24 -10.84 -9.55
C SER A 429 20.24 -12.36 -9.58
N GLY A 430 21.35 -12.98 -10.00
CA GLY A 430 21.48 -14.43 -10.11
C GLY A 430 20.66 -15.09 -11.23
N PHE A 431 20.01 -14.29 -12.07
CA PHE A 431 19.29 -14.70 -13.28
C PHE A 431 19.91 -14.00 -14.50
N ASN A 432 19.89 -14.65 -15.67
CA ASN A 432 20.40 -14.03 -16.91
C ASN A 432 19.52 -12.86 -17.35
N TYR A 433 18.21 -13.01 -17.20
CA TYR A 433 17.17 -12.04 -17.51
C TYR A 433 15.89 -12.47 -16.79
N THR A 434 15.04 -11.54 -16.37
CA THR A 434 13.64 -11.81 -15.98
C THR A 434 12.77 -10.69 -16.54
N CYS A 435 11.51 -10.95 -16.84
CA CYS A 435 10.58 -9.94 -17.36
C CYS A 435 9.71 -9.31 -16.28
N GLY A 436 9.66 -9.91 -15.09
CA GLY A 436 8.94 -9.38 -13.94
C GLY A 436 7.53 -9.94 -13.75
N LEU A 437 7.08 -10.85 -14.63
CA LEU A 437 5.79 -11.52 -14.53
C LEU A 437 5.86 -12.97 -15.05
N SER A 438 5.44 -13.91 -14.21
CA SER A 438 5.34 -15.32 -14.57
C SER A 438 3.90 -15.76 -14.85
N ILE A 439 3.72 -16.92 -15.46
CA ILE A 439 2.41 -17.56 -15.69
C ILE A 439 2.54 -19.08 -15.50
N TRP A 440 1.48 -19.74 -15.04
CA TRP A 440 1.49 -21.19 -14.84
C TRP A 440 1.54 -21.94 -16.18
N PHE A 441 2.57 -22.77 -16.37
CA PHE A 441 2.68 -23.77 -17.43
C PHE A 441 3.43 -24.99 -16.88
N PRO A 442 2.71 -25.98 -16.32
CA PRO A 442 3.33 -27.14 -15.67
C PRO A 442 4.15 -27.96 -16.68
N ALA A 443 5.29 -28.51 -16.24
CA ALA A 443 6.16 -29.32 -17.08
C ALA A 443 5.66 -30.76 -17.26
N THR A 444 4.78 -31.21 -16.37
CA THR A 444 4.33 -32.60 -16.30
C THR A 444 2.82 -32.68 -16.15
N VAL A 445 2.27 -33.82 -16.57
CA VAL A 445 0.85 -34.16 -16.33
C VAL A 445 0.53 -34.25 -14.85
N GLU A 446 1.48 -34.74 -14.04
CA GLU A 446 1.29 -34.83 -12.58
C GLU A 446 1.10 -33.44 -11.95
N ASP A 447 1.95 -32.47 -12.30
CA ASP A 447 1.83 -31.10 -11.79
C ASP A 447 0.52 -30.44 -12.25
N PHE A 448 0.13 -30.67 -13.51
CA PHE A 448 -1.17 -30.22 -14.02
C PHE A 448 -2.33 -30.80 -13.20
N LEU A 449 -2.33 -32.12 -12.96
CA LEU A 449 -3.39 -32.81 -12.22
C LEU A 449 -3.48 -32.37 -10.76
N LYS A 450 -2.37 -31.93 -10.15
CA LYS A 450 -2.36 -31.34 -8.81
C LYS A 450 -2.91 -29.91 -8.75
N GLY A 451 -2.95 -29.20 -9.88
CA GLY A 451 -3.34 -27.77 -9.93
C GLY A 451 -4.70 -27.48 -10.55
N TYR A 452 -5.17 -28.31 -11.49
CA TYR A 452 -6.24 -27.92 -12.41
C TYR A 452 -7.59 -27.60 -11.75
N ASN A 453 -7.94 -28.24 -10.63
CA ASN A 453 -9.19 -27.95 -9.92
C ASN A 453 -9.14 -26.55 -9.29
N LYS A 454 -8.08 -26.27 -8.53
CA LYS A 454 -7.87 -24.97 -7.89
C LYS A 454 -7.71 -23.83 -8.91
N TYR A 455 -7.09 -24.09 -10.07
CA TYR A 455 -6.97 -23.09 -11.13
C TYR A 455 -8.33 -22.58 -11.63
N LYS A 456 -9.36 -23.44 -11.64
CA LYS A 456 -10.72 -23.10 -12.11
C LYS A 456 -11.48 -22.17 -11.16
N GLU A 457 -11.02 -22.05 -9.92
CA GLU A 457 -11.61 -21.14 -8.92
C GLU A 457 -11.20 -19.68 -9.15
N LEU A 458 -10.18 -19.44 -9.97
CA LEU A 458 -9.67 -18.12 -10.29
C LEU A 458 -10.65 -17.37 -11.24
N LYS A 459 -10.85 -16.07 -11.00
CA LYS A 459 -11.38 -15.14 -12.01
C LYS A 459 -10.50 -15.12 -13.27
N PHE A 460 -9.20 -15.37 -13.14
CA PHE A 460 -8.29 -15.52 -14.28
C PHE A 460 -8.81 -16.60 -15.25
N TYR A 461 -9.10 -17.80 -14.75
CA TYR A 461 -9.64 -18.89 -15.55
C TYR A 461 -10.99 -18.54 -16.18
N ASN A 462 -11.85 -17.82 -15.46
CA ASN A 462 -13.18 -17.43 -15.94
C ASN A 462 -13.14 -16.30 -16.99
N ASN A 463 -12.00 -15.64 -17.20
CA ASN A 463 -11.79 -14.71 -18.31
C ASN A 463 -11.45 -15.47 -19.61
N SER A 464 -11.87 -14.96 -20.77
CA SER A 464 -11.61 -15.61 -22.06
C SER A 464 -10.11 -15.85 -22.33
N GLY A 465 -9.23 -14.93 -21.94
CA GLY A 465 -7.78 -15.07 -22.08
C GLY A 465 -7.22 -16.18 -21.22
N GLY A 466 -7.58 -16.22 -19.94
CA GLY A 466 -7.11 -17.26 -19.03
C GLY A 466 -7.71 -18.63 -19.33
N PHE A 467 -8.98 -18.69 -19.75
CA PHE A 467 -9.60 -19.94 -20.23
C PHE A 467 -8.89 -20.48 -21.48
N SER A 468 -8.55 -19.60 -22.43
CA SER A 468 -7.83 -20.00 -23.65
C SER A 468 -6.42 -20.52 -23.32
N TRP A 469 -5.72 -19.87 -22.38
CA TRP A 469 -4.42 -20.35 -21.89
C TRP A 469 -4.52 -21.72 -21.21
N TYR A 470 -5.49 -21.92 -20.33
CA TYR A 470 -5.77 -23.22 -19.73
C TYR A 470 -6.03 -24.28 -20.81
N SER A 471 -6.88 -23.96 -21.79
CA SER A 471 -7.23 -24.87 -22.89
C SER A 471 -6.00 -25.25 -23.72
N PHE A 472 -5.12 -24.29 -23.99
CA PHE A 472 -3.82 -24.55 -24.63
C PHE A 472 -2.98 -25.55 -23.82
N ILE A 473 -2.82 -25.34 -22.50
CA ILE A 473 -2.04 -26.26 -21.64
C ILE A 473 -2.60 -27.68 -21.73
N VAL A 474 -3.93 -27.85 -21.65
CA VAL A 474 -4.53 -29.19 -21.72
C VAL A 474 -4.24 -29.86 -23.07
N ASN A 475 -4.38 -29.12 -24.18
CA ASN A 475 -4.11 -29.65 -25.52
C ASN A 475 -2.62 -30.00 -25.72
N GLU A 476 -1.73 -29.11 -25.28
CA GLU A 476 -0.28 -29.30 -25.37
C GLU A 476 0.15 -30.56 -24.60
N LEU A 477 -0.30 -30.72 -23.36
CA LEU A 477 0.01 -31.90 -22.55
C LEU A 477 -0.61 -33.18 -23.16
N TYR A 478 -1.84 -33.10 -23.70
CA TYR A 478 -2.46 -34.23 -24.39
C TYR A 478 -1.62 -34.71 -25.58
N TYR A 479 -1.24 -33.80 -26.48
CA TYR A 479 -0.48 -34.17 -27.69
C TYR A 479 0.97 -34.52 -27.40
N TYR A 480 1.61 -33.90 -26.41
CA TYR A 480 3.00 -34.21 -26.05
C TYR A 480 3.12 -35.56 -25.32
N PHE A 481 2.29 -35.78 -24.29
CA PHE A 481 2.37 -36.99 -23.46
C PHE A 481 1.50 -38.15 -23.98
N GLN A 482 0.62 -37.90 -24.95
CA GLN A 482 -0.31 -38.89 -25.50
C GLN A 482 -1.24 -39.50 -24.43
N VAL A 483 -1.73 -38.64 -23.51
CA VAL A 483 -2.64 -39.04 -22.41
C VAL A 483 -3.88 -38.17 -22.37
N SER A 484 -5.04 -38.78 -22.11
CA SER A 484 -6.30 -38.03 -21.87
C SER A 484 -6.26 -37.28 -20.54
N LEU A 485 -6.73 -36.03 -20.55
CA LEU A 485 -6.74 -35.15 -19.37
C LEU A 485 -8.15 -34.66 -19.03
N PRO A 486 -8.45 -34.32 -17.76
CA PRO A 486 -9.74 -33.76 -17.38
C PRO A 486 -10.05 -32.45 -18.12
N GLY A 487 -11.22 -32.38 -18.76
CA GLY A 487 -11.64 -31.24 -19.57
C GLY A 487 -11.42 -31.40 -21.08
N PHE A 488 -10.89 -32.56 -21.50
CA PHE A 488 -11.06 -33.10 -22.85
C PHE A 488 -12.33 -33.93 -22.98
#